data_AF-A0A821GZB9-F1
#
_entry.id   AF-A0A821GZB9-F1
#
_cell.length_a   1.000
_cell.length_b   1.000
_cell.length_c   1.000
_cell.angle_alpha   90.00
_cell.angle_beta   90.00
_cell.angle_gamma   90.00
#
_symmetry.space_group_name_H-M   'P 1'
#
loop_
_entity.id
_entity.type
_entity.pdbx_description
1 polymer ?
#
loop_
_entity_poly.entity_id
_entity_poly.type
_entity_poly.pdbx_seq_one_letter_code
_entity_poly.pdbx_strand_id
1 'polypeptide(L)'
;MLNGYLGEQLCQLQQQWVYLKNLYENDIKQLKHLINDVCYGRGDISIIDKTISPEKQNDFDDKFNKVTKNLNDLKEKGKLIRNLKEKKIQYCNVVEYGIDQIDNKITIEQKLVFDNEENRILYSNDHLIKINTKQFHTLLDNLCEQRRKHSEICLIYADFSYSSFELKDMMIVPSKRQSDENKKSMKEETLSSTSNIINILLLGETGVGKSTFINAFANYLTFNTLKQAQISQPMVLTPVSFVTTVGDNFEQHIVKFGDVDSLSNKVFYRPGQSVTQR
;
A
#
# COMPACT_ATOMS: atom_id res chain seq x y z
N MET A 1 -5.41 22.83 -1.53
CA MET A 1 -3.94 22.89 -1.55
C MET A 1 -3.45 21.48 -1.84
N LEU A 2 -2.39 21.33 -2.64
CA LEU A 2 -1.67 20.05 -2.75
C LEU A 2 -0.93 19.87 -1.43
N ASN A 3 -1.48 19.07 -0.52
CA ASN A 3 -0.85 18.73 0.75
C ASN A 3 -0.04 17.44 0.57
N GLY A 4 0.87 17.16 1.51
CA GLY A 4 1.69 15.95 1.50
C GLY A 4 2.79 15.97 0.43
N TYR A 5 3.09 14.80 -0.14
CA TYR A 5 4.29 14.59 -0.96
C TYR A 5 4.34 15.47 -2.22
N LEU A 6 3.19 15.73 -2.85
CA LEU A 6 3.10 16.63 -4.01
C LEU A 6 3.46 18.08 -3.66
N GLY A 7 3.13 18.51 -2.43
CA GLY A 7 3.53 19.82 -1.92
C GLY A 7 5.04 19.92 -1.76
N GLU A 8 5.68 18.86 -1.26
CA GLU A 8 7.15 18.78 -1.15
C GLU A 8 7.83 18.83 -2.52
N GLN A 9 7.33 18.08 -3.51
CA GLN A 9 7.84 18.10 -4.88
C GLN A 9 7.75 19.51 -5.50
N LEU A 10 6.63 20.21 -5.29
CA LEU A 10 6.46 21.58 -5.76
C LEU A 10 7.45 22.54 -5.07
N CYS A 11 7.66 22.39 -3.76
CA CYS A 11 8.62 23.18 -3.00
C CYS A 11 10.06 22.95 -3.49
N GLN A 12 10.45 21.70 -3.71
CA GLN A 12 11.76 21.34 -4.27
C GLN A 12 11.97 21.95 -5.66
N LEU A 13 10.94 21.89 -6.52
CA LEU A 13 11.01 22.51 -7.85
C LEU A 13 11.16 24.03 -7.77
N GLN A 14 10.45 24.69 -6.86
CA GLN A 14 10.59 26.12 -6.62
C GLN A 14 12.01 26.48 -6.17
N GLN A 15 12.60 25.70 -5.26
CA GLN A 15 13.98 25.90 -4.82
C GLN A 15 14.98 25.72 -5.96
N GLN A 16 14.81 24.69 -6.80
CA GLN A 16 15.64 24.46 -7.99
C GLN A 16 15.53 25.61 -8.99
N TRP A 17 14.33 26.14 -9.22
CA TRP A 17 14.11 27.29 -10.09
C TRP A 17 14.78 28.56 -9.57
N VAL A 18 14.64 28.85 -8.28
CA VAL A 18 15.30 30.01 -7.64
C VAL A 18 16.81 29.89 -7.74
N TYR A 19 17.35 28.71 -7.47
CA TYR A 19 18.78 28.43 -7.62
C TYR A 19 19.26 28.69 -9.05
N LEU A 20 18.55 28.15 -10.06
CA LEU A 20 18.93 28.31 -11.46
C LEU A 20 18.83 29.77 -11.93
N LYS A 21 17.80 30.48 -11.48
CA LYS A 21 17.64 31.91 -11.74
C LYS A 21 18.81 32.71 -11.16
N ASN A 22 19.19 32.45 -9.92
CA ASN A 22 20.33 33.12 -9.27
C ASN A 22 21.65 32.81 -9.99
N LEU A 23 21.84 31.57 -10.45
CA LEU A 23 23.02 31.18 -11.23
C LEU A 23 23.10 32.00 -12.52
N TYR A 24 22.01 32.04 -13.29
CA TYR A 24 21.93 32.82 -14.52
C TYR A 24 22.17 34.33 -14.30
N GLU A 25 21.55 34.90 -13.25
CA GLU A 25 21.75 36.32 -12.91
C GLU A 25 23.20 36.63 -12.53
N ASN A 26 23.87 35.70 -11.83
CA ASN A 26 25.29 35.85 -11.48
C ASN A 26 26.19 35.75 -12.70
N ASP A 27 25.93 34.80 -13.61
CA ASP A 27 26.69 34.66 -14.85
C ASP A 27 26.57 35.90 -15.74
N ILE A 28 25.36 36.47 -15.86
CA ILE A 28 25.15 37.75 -16.55
C ILE A 28 25.95 38.88 -15.90
N LYS A 29 25.94 38.99 -14.56
CA LYS A 29 26.68 40.03 -13.84
C LYS A 29 28.19 39.89 -14.06
N GLN A 30 28.71 38.67 -13.98
CA GLN A 30 30.12 38.38 -14.23
C GLN A 30 30.51 38.73 -15.66
N LEU A 31 29.71 38.31 -16.64
CA LEU A 31 29.96 38.61 -18.05
C LEU A 31 29.96 40.13 -18.31
N LYS A 32 29.01 40.87 -17.74
CA LYS A 32 28.99 42.34 -17.83
C LYS A 32 30.24 42.99 -17.24
N HIS A 33 30.71 42.50 -16.10
CA HIS A 33 31.96 42.98 -15.49
C HIS A 33 33.17 42.72 -16.40
N LEU A 34 33.30 41.49 -16.92
CA LEU A 34 34.39 41.12 -17.81
C LEU A 34 34.39 41.94 -19.10
N ILE A 35 33.21 42.16 -19.71
CA ILE A 35 33.09 43.00 -20.91
C ILE A 35 33.54 44.43 -20.61
N ASN A 36 33.10 45.01 -19.49
CA ASN A 36 33.55 46.35 -19.11
C ASN A 36 35.08 46.41 -18.93
N ASP A 37 35.67 45.44 -18.23
CA ASP A 37 37.13 45.41 -18.00
C ASP A 37 37.91 45.31 -19.32
N VAL A 38 37.46 44.47 -20.27
CA VAL A 38 38.04 44.39 -21.61
C VAL A 38 37.89 45.72 -22.36
N CYS A 39 36.71 46.35 -22.33
CA CYS A 39 36.49 47.65 -22.98
C CYS A 39 37.35 48.79 -22.42
N TYR A 40 37.70 48.74 -21.14
CA TYR A 40 38.62 49.70 -20.51
C TYR A 40 40.11 49.33 -20.63
N GLY A 41 40.44 48.28 -21.39
CA GLY A 41 41.82 47.81 -21.57
C GLY A 41 42.44 47.17 -20.33
N ARG A 42 41.62 46.72 -19.37
CA ARG A 42 42.04 46.11 -18.10
C ARG A 42 41.92 44.60 -18.06
N GLY A 43 41.43 43.97 -19.13
CA GLY A 43 41.19 42.53 -19.21
C GLY A 43 41.50 41.95 -20.58
N ASP A 44 41.74 40.63 -20.61
CA ASP A 44 41.95 39.85 -21.84
C ASP A 44 40.63 39.22 -22.29
N ILE A 45 40.34 39.32 -23.58
CA ILE A 45 39.14 38.73 -24.21
C ILE A 45 39.09 37.22 -24.04
N SER A 46 40.24 36.54 -23.90
CA SER A 46 40.31 35.09 -23.66
C SER A 46 39.61 34.64 -22.36
N ILE A 47 39.40 35.55 -21.41
CA ILE A 47 38.69 35.30 -20.14
C ILE A 47 37.18 35.23 -20.38
N ILE A 48 36.66 35.99 -21.37
CA ILE A 48 35.25 35.93 -21.79
C ILE A 48 34.97 34.56 -22.41
N ASP A 49 35.84 34.08 -23.29
CA ASP A 49 35.68 32.77 -23.95
C ASP A 49 35.66 31.60 -22.94
N LYS A 50 36.50 31.67 -21.90
CA LYS A 50 36.47 30.68 -20.80
C LYS A 50 35.18 30.76 -19.97
N THR A 51 34.57 31.94 -19.88
CA THR A 51 33.33 32.15 -19.11
C THR A 51 32.11 31.64 -19.86
N ILE A 52 32.11 31.75 -21.20
CA ILE A 52 31.06 31.24 -22.10
C ILE A 52 31.45 29.84 -22.62
N SER A 53 32.18 29.06 -21.82
CA SER A 53 32.62 27.76 -22.29
C SER A 53 31.43 26.84 -22.59
N PRO A 54 31.52 25.97 -23.63
CA PRO A 54 30.48 25.00 -23.94
C PRO A 54 30.15 24.09 -22.75
N GLU A 55 31.13 23.78 -21.90
CA GLU A 55 30.93 22.97 -20.70
C GLU A 55 29.97 23.60 -19.69
N LYS A 56 30.11 24.91 -19.43
CA LYS A 56 29.20 25.64 -18.54
C LYS A 56 27.81 25.76 -19.15
N GLN A 57 27.73 25.97 -20.46
CA GLN A 57 26.46 26.04 -21.17
C GLN A 57 25.71 24.70 -21.10
N ASN A 58 26.41 23.59 -21.32
CA ASN A 58 25.84 22.24 -21.21
C ASN A 58 25.34 21.94 -19.79
N ASP A 59 26.10 22.29 -18.74
CA ASP A 59 25.66 22.12 -17.35
C ASP A 59 24.39 22.93 -17.02
N PHE A 60 24.32 24.17 -17.52
CA PHE A 60 23.13 24.99 -17.36
C PHE A 60 21.93 24.38 -18.10
N ASP A 61 22.12 23.97 -19.35
CA ASP A 61 21.08 23.36 -20.17
C ASP A 61 20.57 22.08 -19.54
N ASP A 62 21.44 21.22 -18.99
CA ASP A 62 21.06 20.00 -18.28
C ASP A 62 20.20 20.31 -17.04
N LYS A 63 20.60 21.30 -16.24
CA LYS A 63 19.83 21.75 -15.07
C LYS A 63 18.48 22.35 -15.48
N PHE A 64 18.46 23.18 -16.52
CA PHE A 64 17.25 23.79 -17.05
C PHE A 64 16.28 22.74 -17.62
N ASN A 65 16.80 21.79 -18.39
CA ASN A 65 16.04 20.67 -18.95
C ASN A 65 15.46 19.79 -17.84
N LYS A 66 16.22 19.53 -16.78
CA LYS A 66 15.73 18.80 -15.60
C LYS A 66 14.57 19.53 -14.91
N VAL A 67 14.70 20.83 -14.66
CA VAL A 67 13.63 21.65 -14.06
C VAL A 67 12.40 21.67 -14.97
N THR A 68 12.60 21.85 -16.28
CA THR A 68 11.51 21.86 -17.27
C THR A 68 10.77 20.52 -17.33
N LYS A 69 11.51 19.41 -17.30
CA LYS A 69 10.95 18.06 -17.23
C LYS A 69 10.09 17.88 -15.98
N ASN A 70 10.63 18.21 -14.80
CA ASN A 70 9.93 18.09 -13.53
C ASN A 70 8.65 18.95 -13.50
N LEU A 71 8.72 20.16 -14.06
CA LEU A 71 7.56 21.05 -14.19
C LEU A 71 6.47 20.43 -15.07
N ASN A 72 6.86 19.84 -16.20
CA ASN A 72 5.92 19.16 -17.10
C ASN A 72 5.30 17.92 -16.45
N ASP A 73 6.09 17.10 -15.77
CA ASP A 73 5.58 15.92 -15.06
C ASP A 73 4.57 16.34 -13.96
N LEU A 74 4.87 17.37 -13.17
CA LEU A 74 3.93 17.92 -12.18
C LEU A 74 2.67 18.52 -12.82
N LYS A 75 2.81 19.17 -13.99
CA LYS A 75 1.67 19.72 -14.74
C LYS A 75 0.74 18.62 -15.22
N GLU A 76 1.28 17.55 -15.80
CA GLU A 76 0.47 16.40 -16.23
C GLU A 76 -0.17 15.70 -15.02
N LYS A 77 0.56 15.57 -13.90
CA LYS A 77 0.00 15.06 -12.64
C LYS A 77 -1.18 15.89 -12.14
N GLY A 78 -1.03 17.22 -12.17
CA GLY A 78 -2.10 18.14 -11.80
C GLY A 78 -3.35 18.00 -12.69
N LYS A 79 -3.17 17.76 -13.99
CA LYS A 79 -4.29 17.47 -14.90
C LYS A 79 -4.97 16.14 -14.57
N LEU A 80 -4.19 15.09 -14.30
CA LEU A 80 -4.71 13.79 -13.89
C LEU A 80 -5.57 13.91 -12.62
N ILE A 81 -5.04 14.54 -11.57
CA ILE A 81 -5.76 14.73 -10.30
C ILE A 81 -7.04 15.54 -10.51
N ARG A 82 -7.01 16.56 -11.37
CA ARG A 82 -8.20 17.33 -11.72
C ARG A 82 -9.26 16.47 -12.42
N ASN A 83 -8.86 15.65 -13.40
CA ASN A 83 -9.76 14.74 -14.10
C ASN A 83 -10.40 13.71 -13.16
N LEU A 84 -9.61 13.13 -12.25
CA LEU A 84 -10.10 12.23 -11.21
C LEU A 84 -11.15 12.93 -10.33
N LYS A 85 -10.86 14.16 -9.90
CA LYS A 85 -11.78 14.96 -9.08
C LYS A 85 -13.09 15.27 -9.82
N GLU A 86 -13.05 15.62 -11.10
CA GLU A 86 -14.24 15.83 -11.94
C GLU A 86 -15.10 14.56 -12.03
N LYS A 87 -14.46 13.39 -12.13
CA LYS A 87 -15.11 12.08 -12.06
C LYS A 87 -15.48 11.67 -10.62
N LYS A 88 -15.33 12.54 -9.62
CA LYS A 88 -15.56 12.26 -8.19
C LYS A 88 -14.79 11.04 -7.68
N ILE A 89 -13.55 10.86 -8.15
CA ILE A 89 -12.63 9.81 -7.70
C ILE A 89 -11.63 10.48 -6.75
N GLN A 90 -11.47 9.90 -5.57
CA GLN A 90 -10.53 10.39 -4.58
C GLN A 90 -9.10 10.03 -4.99
N TYR A 91 -8.22 11.01 -5.09
CA TYR A 91 -6.79 10.77 -5.30
C TYR A 91 -6.10 10.52 -3.95
N CYS A 92 -5.20 9.53 -3.93
CA CYS A 92 -4.40 9.15 -2.77
C CYS A 92 -2.98 8.85 -3.23
N ASN A 93 -1.98 9.46 -2.59
CA ASN A 93 -0.58 9.07 -2.75
C ASN A 93 -0.24 8.01 -1.69
N VAL A 94 0.17 6.82 -2.14
CA VAL A 94 0.35 5.67 -1.23
C VAL A 94 1.53 5.85 -0.26
N VAL A 95 2.49 6.72 -0.57
CA VAL A 95 3.60 7.06 0.33
C VAL A 95 3.09 7.70 1.63
N GLU A 96 1.97 8.43 1.56
CA GLU A 96 1.34 9.05 2.73
C GLU A 96 0.75 8.01 3.71
N TYR A 97 0.62 6.76 3.25
CA TYR A 97 0.14 5.61 4.02
C TYR A 97 1.30 4.68 4.42
N GLY A 98 2.55 5.12 4.22
CA GLY A 98 3.74 4.36 4.53
C GLY A 98 3.90 3.10 3.69
N ILE A 99 3.46 3.12 2.43
CA ILE A 99 3.64 2.00 1.50
C ILE A 99 4.99 2.08 0.80
N ASP A 100 5.79 1.01 0.94
CA ASP A 100 7.16 0.93 0.44
C ASP A 100 7.50 -0.47 -0.13
N GLN A 101 8.79 -0.73 -0.41
CA GLN A 101 9.24 -1.98 -1.01
C GLN A 101 9.12 -3.23 -0.12
N ILE A 102 8.94 -3.09 1.20
CA ILE A 102 8.76 -4.25 2.10
C ILE A 102 7.31 -4.70 2.17
N ASP A 103 6.40 -3.87 1.68
CA ASP A 103 4.98 -4.20 1.61
C ASP A 103 4.68 -5.27 0.57
N ASN A 104 3.59 -5.98 0.81
CA ASN A 104 2.99 -6.90 -0.14
C ASN A 104 1.52 -6.53 -0.32
N LYS A 105 0.83 -7.26 -1.21
CA LYS A 105 -0.58 -7.00 -1.52
C LYS A 105 -1.47 -6.93 -0.26
N ILE A 106 -1.24 -7.80 0.72
CA ILE A 106 -2.05 -7.87 1.94
C ILE A 106 -1.79 -6.64 2.81
N THR A 107 -0.54 -6.25 3.01
CA THR A 107 -0.21 -5.08 3.85
C THR A 107 -0.65 -3.78 3.19
N ILE A 108 -0.55 -3.68 1.86
CA ILE A 108 -1.07 -2.55 1.07
C ILE A 108 -2.59 -2.44 1.24
N GLU A 109 -3.32 -3.56 1.10
CA GLU A 109 -4.76 -3.56 1.32
C GLU A 109 -5.09 -3.15 2.76
N GLN A 110 -4.36 -3.63 3.77
CA GLN A 110 -4.59 -3.19 5.16
C GLN A 110 -4.32 -1.69 5.38
N LYS A 111 -3.34 -1.11 4.68
CA LYS A 111 -2.98 0.31 4.78
C LYS A 111 -3.94 1.22 4.00
N LEU A 112 -4.50 0.75 2.89
CA LEU A 112 -5.37 1.54 1.99
C LEU A 112 -6.87 1.26 2.16
N VAL A 113 -7.27 0.15 2.78
CA VAL A 113 -8.68 -0.17 2.99
C VAL A 113 -9.21 0.71 4.13
N PHE A 114 -9.93 1.75 3.72
CA PHE A 114 -10.82 2.50 4.60
C PHE A 114 -11.97 1.58 5.03
N ASP A 115 -12.51 1.79 6.25
CA ASP A 115 -13.56 0.98 6.92
C ASP A 115 -14.89 0.75 6.15
N ASN A 116 -14.98 1.15 4.89
CA ASN A 116 -16.15 0.98 4.06
C ASN A 116 -15.96 -0.18 3.05
N GLU A 117 -16.79 -1.22 3.19
CA GLU A 117 -16.82 -2.42 2.34
C GLU A 117 -17.13 -2.09 0.86
N GLU A 118 -17.66 -0.90 0.56
CA GLU A 118 -18.05 -0.49 -0.79
C GLU A 118 -16.95 0.22 -1.59
N ASN A 119 -15.76 0.42 -1.03
CA ASN A 119 -14.71 1.13 -1.76
C ASN A 119 -14.20 0.30 -2.96
N ARG A 120 -13.87 0.98 -4.06
CA ARG A 120 -13.13 0.41 -5.20
C ARG A 120 -11.88 1.24 -5.42
N ILE A 121 -10.73 0.58 -5.38
CA ILE A 121 -9.43 1.25 -5.44
C ILE A 121 -8.74 0.87 -6.75
N LEU A 122 -8.37 1.87 -7.55
CA LEU A 122 -7.55 1.70 -8.75
C LEU A 122 -6.08 1.93 -8.38
N TYR A 123 -5.25 0.89 -8.51
CA TYR A 123 -3.81 1.00 -8.34
C TYR A 123 -3.18 1.35 -9.68
N SER A 124 -2.35 2.40 -9.70
CA SER A 124 -1.54 2.75 -10.87
C SER A 124 -0.36 3.64 -10.50
N ASN A 125 0.51 3.90 -11.47
CA ASN A 125 1.56 4.89 -11.41
C ASN A 125 1.72 5.61 -12.76
N ASP A 126 2.48 6.70 -12.77
CA ASP A 126 2.67 7.55 -13.95
C ASP A 126 3.31 6.80 -15.12
N HIS A 127 4.16 5.82 -14.84
CA HIS A 127 4.79 5.00 -15.87
C HIS A 127 3.77 4.09 -16.58
N LEU A 128 2.96 3.36 -15.82
CA LEU A 128 1.90 2.49 -16.33
C LEU A 128 0.85 3.26 -17.11
N ILE A 129 0.48 4.47 -16.66
CA ILE A 129 -0.45 5.35 -17.39
C ILE A 129 0.17 5.79 -18.73
N LYS A 130 1.45 6.17 -18.74
CA LYS A 130 2.16 6.58 -19.96
C LYS A 130 2.25 5.44 -20.99
N ILE A 131 2.53 4.21 -20.54
CA ILE A 131 2.63 3.05 -21.44
C ILE A 131 1.26 2.57 -21.92
N ASN A 132 0.25 2.54 -21.04
CA ASN A 132 -1.05 1.95 -21.35
C ASN A 132 -2.22 2.89 -21.06
N THR A 133 -2.18 4.08 -21.65
CA THR A 133 -3.19 5.13 -21.44
C THR A 133 -4.61 4.65 -21.78
N LYS A 134 -4.77 3.81 -22.82
CA LYS A 134 -6.08 3.25 -23.20
C LYS A 134 -6.65 2.36 -22.09
N GLN A 135 -5.86 1.43 -21.55
CA GLN A 135 -6.29 0.57 -20.45
C GLN A 135 -6.67 1.41 -19.22
N PHE A 136 -5.88 2.43 -18.90
CA PHE A 136 -6.17 3.34 -17.80
C PHE A 136 -7.56 3.99 -17.93
N HIS A 137 -7.88 4.53 -19.11
CA HIS A 137 -9.19 5.12 -19.36
C HIS A 137 -10.33 4.09 -19.30
N THR A 138 -10.13 2.90 -19.87
CA THR A 138 -11.12 1.81 -19.77
C THR A 138 -11.40 1.43 -18.31
N LEU A 139 -10.37 1.30 -17.47
CA LEU A 139 -10.55 0.99 -16.05
C LEU A 139 -11.29 2.11 -15.31
N LEU A 140 -10.96 3.38 -15.59
CA LEU A 140 -11.67 4.52 -15.01
C LEU A 140 -13.15 4.57 -15.40
N ASP A 141 -13.46 4.31 -16.67
CA ASP A 141 -14.84 4.35 -17.15
C ASP A 141 -15.65 3.18 -16.58
N ASN A 142 -15.06 1.99 -16.46
CA ASN A 142 -15.67 0.85 -15.77
C ASN A 142 -16.00 1.17 -14.30
N LEU A 143 -15.09 1.81 -13.57
CA LEU A 143 -15.34 2.23 -12.18
C LEU A 143 -16.47 3.26 -12.09
N CYS A 144 -16.49 4.23 -13.03
CA CYS A 144 -17.56 5.22 -13.09
C CYS A 144 -18.92 4.57 -13.36
N GLU A 145 -18.99 3.57 -14.24
CA GLU A 145 -20.20 2.80 -14.50
C GLU A 145 -20.66 1.99 -13.29
N GLN A 146 -19.74 1.33 -12.57
CA GLN A 146 -20.07 0.61 -11.35
C GLN A 146 -20.72 1.54 -10.31
N ARG A 147 -20.16 2.74 -10.11
CA ARG A 147 -20.75 3.73 -9.21
C ARG A 147 -22.10 4.26 -9.70
N ARG A 148 -22.34 4.36 -11.01
CA ARG A 148 -23.68 4.72 -11.52
C ARG A 148 -24.74 3.67 -11.14
N LYS A 149 -24.34 2.40 -11.06
CA LYS A 149 -25.22 1.30 -10.63
C LYS A 149 -25.36 1.22 -9.10
N HIS A 150 -24.34 1.63 -8.36
CA HIS A 150 -24.29 1.61 -6.90
C HIS A 150 -23.74 2.94 -6.36
N SER A 151 -24.64 3.86 -6.01
CA SER A 151 -24.29 5.23 -5.58
C SER A 151 -23.45 5.27 -4.29
N GLU A 152 -23.51 4.21 -3.48
CA GLU A 152 -22.78 4.07 -2.21
C GLU A 152 -21.27 3.81 -2.41
N ILE A 153 -20.84 3.40 -3.62
CA ILE A 153 -19.44 3.07 -3.91
C ILE A 153 -18.57 4.33 -3.92
N CYS A 154 -17.56 4.34 -3.04
CA CYS A 154 -16.48 5.30 -3.13
C CYS A 154 -15.39 4.80 -4.10
N LEU A 155 -14.95 5.66 -4.99
CA LEU A 155 -13.88 5.37 -5.94
C LEU A 155 -12.60 6.07 -5.50
N ILE A 156 -11.53 5.31 -5.37
CA ILE A 156 -10.21 5.82 -4.97
C ILE A 156 -9.19 5.47 -6.05
N TYR A 157 -8.32 6.40 -6.37
CA TYR A 157 -7.12 6.20 -7.17
C TYR A 157 -5.92 6.21 -6.23
N ALA A 158 -5.25 5.07 -6.10
CA ALA A 158 -4.03 4.91 -5.32
C ALA A 158 -2.81 5.03 -6.24
N ASP A 159 -2.02 6.05 -5.98
CA ASP A 159 -0.88 6.45 -6.78
C ASP A 159 0.43 5.92 -6.23
N PHE A 160 1.05 4.99 -6.97
CA PHE A 160 2.33 4.36 -6.64
C PHE A 160 3.53 5.07 -7.26
N SER A 161 3.36 6.21 -7.94
CA SER A 161 4.44 6.87 -8.70
C SER A 161 5.64 7.30 -7.88
N TYR A 162 5.46 7.47 -6.57
CA TYR A 162 6.48 7.91 -5.64
C TYR A 162 6.85 6.83 -4.62
N SER A 163 6.20 5.67 -4.68
CA SER A 163 6.51 4.54 -3.81
C SER A 163 7.65 3.73 -4.39
N SER A 164 8.46 3.15 -3.52
CA SER A 164 9.46 2.15 -3.86
C SER A 164 8.86 0.76 -4.09
N PHE A 165 7.56 0.57 -3.81
CA PHE A 165 6.84 -0.65 -4.15
C PHE A 165 6.71 -0.79 -5.68
N GLU A 166 7.15 -1.92 -6.22
CA GLU A 166 7.08 -2.19 -7.66
C GLU A 166 5.69 -2.68 -8.07
N LEU A 167 4.86 -1.77 -8.55
CA LEU A 167 3.58 -2.10 -9.16
C LEU A 167 3.78 -2.55 -10.61
N LYS A 168 3.54 -3.84 -10.87
CA LYS A 168 3.70 -4.45 -12.21
C LYS A 168 2.61 -4.05 -13.20
N ASP A 169 1.37 -3.96 -12.73
CA ASP A 169 0.20 -3.73 -13.57
C ASP A 169 -0.82 -2.82 -12.87
N MET A 170 -1.62 -2.13 -13.68
CA MET A 170 -2.80 -1.43 -13.19
C MET A 170 -3.87 -2.44 -12.81
N MET A 171 -4.46 -2.28 -11.62
CA MET A 171 -5.50 -3.19 -11.14
C MET A 171 -6.56 -2.48 -10.32
N ILE A 172 -7.79 -2.97 -10.42
CA ILE A 172 -8.88 -2.57 -9.53
C ILE A 172 -8.94 -3.58 -8.40
N VAL A 173 -8.87 -3.09 -7.17
CA VAL A 173 -8.98 -3.90 -5.96
C VAL A 173 -10.32 -3.58 -5.28
N PRO A 174 -11.18 -4.58 -5.03
CA PRO A 174 -12.36 -4.40 -4.20
C PRO A 174 -11.94 -4.21 -2.74
N SER A 175 -12.53 -3.24 -2.05
CA SER A 175 -12.55 -3.25 -0.58
C SER A 175 -13.26 -4.53 -0.12
N LYS A 176 -12.70 -5.19 0.89
CA LYS A 176 -13.00 -6.58 1.26
C LYS A 176 -14.49 -6.95 1.18
N ARG A 177 -14.87 -7.66 0.11
CA ARG A 177 -15.86 -8.76 0.02
C ARG A 177 -16.13 -9.07 -1.45
N GLN A 178 -15.29 -9.91 -2.05
CA GLN A 178 -15.71 -10.78 -3.16
C GLN A 178 -15.03 -12.13 -3.00
N SER A 179 -15.46 -12.91 -2.00
CA SER A 179 -15.19 -14.35 -1.96
C SER A 179 -16.39 -15.22 -1.64
N ASP A 180 -17.53 -14.73 -1.11
CA ASP A 180 -18.48 -15.67 -0.49
C ASP A 180 -19.97 -15.62 -0.90
N GLU A 181 -20.43 -14.77 -1.83
CA GLU A 181 -21.89 -14.73 -2.13
C GLU A 181 -22.35 -15.10 -3.55
N ASN A 182 -21.46 -15.43 -4.50
CA ASN A 182 -21.89 -15.79 -5.88
C ASN A 182 -21.38 -17.15 -6.40
N LYS A 183 -21.41 -18.21 -5.59
CA LYS A 183 -21.31 -19.60 -6.08
C LYS A 183 -22.33 -20.53 -5.41
N LYS A 184 -23.62 -20.22 -5.62
CA LYS A 184 -24.71 -21.21 -5.48
C LYS A 184 -25.52 -21.26 -6.78
N SER A 185 -24.88 -21.67 -7.88
CA SER A 185 -25.56 -22.26 -9.03
C SER A 185 -24.54 -22.89 -10.00
N MET A 186 -24.51 -24.22 -9.98
CA MET A 186 -24.22 -25.14 -11.09
C MET A 186 -22.83 -25.19 -11.77
N LYS A 187 -22.18 -26.32 -11.46
CA LYS A 187 -21.37 -27.23 -12.29
C LYS A 187 -19.87 -26.93 -12.53
N GLU A 188 -19.10 -27.89 -12.01
CA GLU A 188 -17.78 -28.40 -12.41
C GLU A 188 -17.11 -27.74 -13.61
N GLU A 189 -15.99 -27.05 -13.35
CA GLU A 189 -14.70 -27.29 -14.02
C GLU A 189 -13.59 -26.48 -13.32
N THR A 190 -12.49 -27.17 -13.02
CA THR A 190 -11.13 -26.67 -12.72
C THR A 190 -10.94 -25.60 -11.62
N LEU A 191 -10.67 -26.12 -10.41
CA LEU A 191 -10.09 -25.41 -9.27
C LEU A 191 -8.65 -24.94 -9.59
N SER A 192 -8.47 -23.69 -10.01
CA SER A 192 -7.15 -23.01 -9.96
C SER A 192 -7.25 -21.53 -9.59
N SER A 193 -8.06 -21.20 -8.57
CA SER A 193 -7.83 -19.99 -7.79
C SER A 193 -6.95 -20.36 -6.60
N THR A 194 -5.64 -20.24 -6.75
CA THR A 194 -4.68 -20.38 -5.65
C THR A 194 -4.89 -19.23 -4.65
N SER A 195 -5.90 -19.39 -3.79
CA SER A 195 -5.77 -18.93 -2.41
C SER A 195 -4.46 -19.56 -1.90
N ASN A 196 -3.56 -18.75 -1.34
CA ASN A 196 -2.32 -19.26 -0.78
C ASN A 196 -2.65 -20.13 0.43
N ILE A 197 -2.95 -21.40 0.19
CA ILE A 197 -3.21 -22.39 1.23
C ILE A 197 -1.86 -22.70 1.87
N ILE A 198 -1.70 -22.29 3.12
CA ILE A 198 -0.53 -22.63 3.92
C ILE A 198 -0.87 -23.89 4.70
N ASN A 199 -0.16 -24.99 4.41
CA ASN A 199 -0.24 -26.21 5.19
C ASN A 199 0.76 -26.15 6.34
N ILE A 200 0.26 -26.16 7.58
CA ILE A 200 1.09 -26.13 8.79
C ILE A 200 1.10 -27.53 9.41
N LEU A 201 2.29 -28.13 9.51
CA LEU A 201 2.50 -29.40 10.21
C LEU A 201 3.00 -29.13 11.63
N LEU A 202 2.22 -29.53 12.65
CA LEU A 202 2.61 -29.43 14.06
C LEU A 202 3.12 -30.78 14.57
N LEU A 203 4.41 -30.83 14.92
CA LEU A 203 5.06 -32.02 15.46
C LEU A 203 5.30 -31.88 16.97
N GLY A 204 5.25 -32.99 17.70
CA GLY A 204 5.56 -33.05 19.12
C GLY A 204 4.93 -34.27 19.78
N GLU A 205 5.43 -34.64 20.95
CA GLU A 205 4.92 -35.77 21.73
C GLU A 205 3.46 -35.54 22.19
N THR A 206 2.81 -36.59 22.66
CA THR A 206 1.44 -36.51 23.18
C THR A 206 1.42 -35.69 24.47
N GLY A 207 0.42 -34.81 24.62
CA GLY A 207 0.26 -33.97 25.83
C GLY A 207 1.02 -32.65 25.81
N VAL A 208 1.91 -32.39 24.83
CA VAL A 208 2.68 -31.13 24.73
C VAL A 208 1.84 -29.88 24.37
N GLY A 209 0.52 -30.02 24.22
CA GLY A 209 -0.38 -28.88 24.01
C GLY A 209 -0.64 -28.48 22.55
N LYS A 210 -0.37 -29.34 21.56
CA LYS A 210 -0.61 -29.03 20.13
C LYS A 210 -2.05 -28.57 19.83
N SER A 211 -3.06 -29.25 20.39
CA SER A 211 -4.48 -28.87 20.21
C SER A 211 -4.81 -27.54 20.88
N THR A 212 -4.22 -27.28 22.04
CA THR A 212 -4.31 -25.98 22.73
C THR A 212 -3.70 -24.87 21.89
N PHE A 213 -2.54 -25.13 21.27
CA PHE A 213 -1.88 -24.20 20.36
C PHE A 213 -2.74 -23.89 19.14
N ILE A 214 -3.38 -24.88 18.51
CA ILE A 214 -4.28 -24.65 17.36
C ILE A 214 -5.41 -23.67 17.73
N ASN A 215 -6.06 -23.87 18.88
CA ASN A 215 -7.11 -22.96 19.32
C ASN A 215 -6.55 -21.57 19.64
N ALA A 216 -5.43 -21.48 20.36
CA ALA A 216 -4.80 -20.20 20.68
C ALA A 216 -4.39 -19.44 19.41
N PHE A 217 -3.81 -20.13 18.43
CA PHE A 217 -3.41 -19.58 17.13
C PHE A 217 -4.62 -19.07 16.34
N ALA A 218 -5.73 -19.82 16.33
CA ALA A 218 -6.98 -19.37 15.71
C ALA A 218 -7.52 -18.10 16.37
N ASN A 219 -7.52 -18.03 17.71
CA ASN A 219 -7.95 -16.84 18.45
C ASN A 219 -7.02 -15.65 18.21
N TYR A 220 -5.71 -15.88 18.13
CA TYR A 220 -4.71 -14.85 17.80
C TYR A 220 -4.94 -14.26 16.41
N LEU A 221 -5.28 -15.09 15.42
CA LEU A 221 -5.62 -14.63 14.07
C LEU A 221 -6.99 -13.95 13.99
N THR A 222 -7.88 -14.24 14.93
CA THR A 222 -9.27 -13.72 14.93
C THR A 222 -9.39 -12.37 15.66
N PHE A 223 -8.65 -12.17 16.75
CA PHE A 223 -8.80 -11.00 17.60
C PHE A 223 -7.57 -10.09 17.54
N ASN A 224 -7.78 -8.80 17.30
CA ASN A 224 -6.70 -7.83 17.17
C ASN A 224 -6.03 -7.48 18.50
N THR A 225 -6.74 -7.66 19.62
CA THR A 225 -6.21 -7.36 20.96
C THR A 225 -6.65 -8.40 21.98
N LEU A 226 -5.83 -8.60 23.02
CA LEU A 226 -6.17 -9.46 24.15
C LEU A 226 -7.47 -9.01 24.84
N LYS A 227 -7.66 -7.69 24.98
CA LYS A 227 -8.87 -7.12 25.61
C LYS A 227 -10.13 -7.49 24.84
N GLN A 228 -10.07 -7.47 23.51
CA GLN A 228 -11.16 -7.93 22.64
C GLN A 228 -11.39 -9.43 22.80
N ALA A 229 -10.33 -10.24 22.84
CA ALA A 229 -10.44 -11.69 23.02
C ALA A 229 -11.07 -12.07 24.37
N GLN A 230 -10.78 -11.31 25.43
CA GLN A 230 -11.31 -11.57 26.79
C GLN A 230 -12.81 -11.33 26.93
N ILE A 231 -13.37 -10.40 26.16
CA ILE A 231 -14.81 -10.08 26.19
C ILE A 231 -15.62 -10.80 25.10
N SER A 232 -14.94 -11.47 24.17
CA SER A 232 -15.56 -12.18 23.04
C SER A 232 -15.63 -13.69 23.30
N GLN A 233 -16.51 -14.39 22.59
CA GLN A 233 -16.50 -15.86 22.63
C GLN A 233 -15.27 -16.40 21.88
N PRO A 234 -14.44 -17.26 22.51
CA PRO A 234 -13.26 -17.82 21.84
C PRO A 234 -13.62 -18.69 20.63
N MET A 235 -12.81 -18.60 19.56
CA MET A 235 -12.89 -19.53 18.44
C MET A 235 -12.26 -20.87 18.86
N VAL A 236 -13.04 -21.94 18.83
CA VAL A 236 -12.60 -23.29 19.21
C VAL A 236 -12.66 -24.20 18.00
N LEU A 237 -11.50 -24.51 17.41
CA LEU A 237 -11.40 -25.41 16.25
C LEU A 237 -11.33 -26.88 16.66
N THR A 238 -10.73 -27.15 17.82
CA THR A 238 -10.64 -28.49 18.39
C THR A 238 -11.14 -28.44 19.83
N PRO A 239 -12.21 -29.16 20.21
CA PRO A 239 -12.67 -29.15 21.59
C PRO A 239 -11.58 -29.60 22.56
N VAL A 240 -11.48 -28.89 23.68
CA VAL A 240 -10.48 -29.16 24.72
C VAL A 240 -11.14 -29.17 26.11
N SER A 241 -10.64 -30.04 26.98
CA SER A 241 -11.06 -30.15 28.37
C SER A 241 -9.83 -30.37 29.24
N PHE A 242 -9.62 -29.51 30.23
CA PHE A 242 -8.50 -29.62 31.17
C PHE A 242 -8.91 -29.20 32.57
N VAL A 243 -8.19 -29.70 33.57
CA VAL A 243 -8.40 -29.35 34.98
C VAL A 243 -7.50 -28.18 35.31
N THR A 244 -8.07 -27.18 35.98
CA THR A 244 -7.31 -26.11 36.62
C THR A 244 -7.67 -26.04 38.09
N THR A 245 -6.85 -25.36 38.89
CA THR A 245 -7.16 -25.09 40.31
C THR A 245 -7.47 -23.61 40.48
N VAL A 246 -8.51 -23.29 41.24
CA VAL A 246 -8.96 -21.91 41.45
C VAL A 246 -8.95 -21.61 42.95
N GLY A 247 -8.47 -20.41 43.29
CA GLY A 247 -8.41 -19.91 44.66
C GLY A 247 -7.35 -20.57 45.54
N ASP A 248 -7.23 -20.06 46.76
CA ASP A 248 -6.19 -20.47 47.72
C ASP A 248 -6.41 -21.89 48.28
N ASN A 249 -7.62 -22.43 48.12
CA ASN A 249 -7.99 -23.78 48.55
C ASN A 249 -7.69 -24.87 47.51
N PHE A 250 -7.09 -24.50 46.36
CA PHE A 250 -6.77 -25.42 45.26
C PHE A 250 -7.97 -26.24 44.75
N GLU A 251 -9.17 -25.64 44.73
CA GLU A 251 -10.38 -26.32 44.25
C GLU A 251 -10.23 -26.66 42.77
N GLN A 252 -10.47 -27.91 42.40
CA GLN A 252 -10.34 -28.38 41.02
C GLN A 252 -11.56 -27.99 40.19
N HIS A 253 -11.33 -27.28 39.11
CA HIS A 253 -12.33 -26.92 38.11
C HIS A 253 -11.99 -27.54 36.76
N ILE A 254 -12.98 -28.19 36.15
CA ILE A 254 -12.88 -28.67 34.77
C ILE A 254 -13.29 -27.54 33.84
N VAL A 255 -12.35 -27.06 33.04
CA VAL A 255 -12.59 -26.07 31.99
C VAL A 255 -12.84 -26.81 30.68
N LYS A 256 -13.99 -26.53 30.03
CA LYS A 256 -14.37 -27.11 28.74
C LYS A 256 -14.57 -26.01 27.70
N PHE A 257 -14.03 -26.21 26.51
CA PHE A 257 -14.19 -25.31 25.36
C PHE A 257 -14.60 -26.10 24.12
N GLY A 258 -15.58 -25.56 23.38
CA GLY A 258 -16.17 -26.19 22.20
C GLY A 258 -17.26 -27.22 22.54
N ASP A 259 -18.00 -27.66 21.53
CA ASP A 259 -19.02 -28.69 21.70
C ASP A 259 -18.34 -30.07 21.73
N VAL A 260 -18.26 -30.64 22.93
CA VAL A 260 -17.61 -31.91 23.23
C VAL A 260 -18.54 -33.08 22.87
N ASP A 261 -19.86 -32.84 22.81
CA ASP A 261 -20.88 -33.88 22.70
C ASP A 261 -21.29 -34.17 21.25
N SER A 262 -21.03 -33.25 20.30
CA SER A 262 -21.34 -33.44 18.86
C SER A 262 -20.30 -34.24 18.06
N LEU A 263 -19.17 -34.63 18.66
CA LEU A 263 -18.14 -35.44 18.00
C LEU A 263 -18.30 -36.92 18.38
N SER A 264 -19.25 -37.60 17.73
CA SER A 264 -19.61 -39.02 17.95
C SER A 264 -18.46 -40.03 17.79
N ASN A 265 -17.28 -39.61 17.32
CA ASN A 265 -16.11 -40.47 17.10
C ASN A 265 -14.92 -40.11 18.01
N LYS A 266 -15.12 -39.26 19.02
CA LYS A 266 -14.06 -38.77 19.91
C LYS A 266 -14.36 -39.14 21.35
N VAL A 267 -13.60 -40.11 21.82
CA VAL A 267 -13.70 -40.65 23.16
C VAL A 267 -12.99 -39.71 24.14
N PHE A 268 -13.74 -39.00 24.98
CA PHE A 268 -13.22 -38.11 26.02
C PHE A 268 -13.14 -38.85 27.37
N TYR A 269 -12.29 -39.88 27.51
CA TYR A 269 -12.31 -40.68 28.73
C TYR A 269 -11.68 -39.99 29.96
N ARG A 270 -10.86 -38.94 29.83
CA ARG A 270 -10.30 -38.20 30.99
C ARG A 270 -10.05 -36.69 30.73
N PRO A 271 -10.36 -35.81 31.69
CA PRO A 271 -9.90 -34.41 31.66
C PRO A 271 -8.38 -34.32 31.48
N GLY A 272 -7.90 -33.44 30.59
CA GLY A 272 -6.47 -33.27 30.28
C GLY A 272 -5.93 -34.15 29.15
N GLN A 273 -6.74 -35.05 28.57
CA GLN A 273 -6.34 -35.79 27.36
C GLN A 273 -6.70 -35.02 26.08
N SER A 274 -5.70 -34.82 25.21
CA SER A 274 -5.88 -34.28 23.86
C SER A 274 -6.45 -35.35 22.93
N VAL A 275 -7.40 -34.96 22.08
CA VAL A 275 -8.19 -35.85 21.20
C VAL A 275 -7.48 -36.26 19.90
N THR A 276 -6.15 -36.18 19.88
CA THR A 276 -5.29 -36.58 18.76
C THR A 276 -4.64 -37.95 18.99
N GLN A 277 -5.13 -38.72 19.95
CA GLN A 277 -4.66 -40.08 20.21
C GLN A 277 -5.43 -41.06 19.32
N ARG A 278 -4.70 -41.75 18.44
CA ARG A 278 -5.06 -43.12 18.02
C ARG A 278 -4.13 -44.07 18.76
#